data_AF-A0A9P7GHN0-F1
#
_entry.id   AF-A0A9P7GHN0-F1
#
_cell.length_a   1.000
_cell.length_b   1.000
_cell.length_c   1.000
_cell.angle_alpha   90.00
_cell.angle_beta   90.00
_cell.angle_gamma   90.00
#
_symmetry.space_group_name_H-M   'P 1'
#
loop_
_entity.id
_entity.type
_entity.pdbx_description
1 polymer ?
#
loop_
_entity_poly.entity_id
_entity_poly.type
_entity_poly.pdbx_seq_one_letter_code
_entity_poly.pdbx_strand_id
1 'polypeptide(L)'
;MVHILGVNLRDTHVARKGELLTQQQFALTKFYGIGQQTAHRLCARLQIHDKCKMKDLSPYQVTALASFLSSPSTSLPPPRYPLAEPDFVPPPPNRSIQDIQNEFNALRAAREEKKLKRAKYTGVAPKPSPDPLKDLKIESELRRIIRDNIGHQRMIGSYVGRRHAMHLPVRGQNTQSNAKTAKKLNQLDRW
;
A
#
# COMPACT_ATOMS: atom_id res chain seq x y z
N MET A 1 1.44 -25.26 2.44
CA MET A 1 1.56 -24.04 3.26
C MET A 1 2.51 -23.12 2.55
N VAL A 2 2.22 -21.84 2.43
CA VAL A 2 3.12 -20.89 1.76
C VAL A 2 3.84 -20.04 2.81
N HIS A 3 5.16 -19.97 2.73
CA HIS A 3 6.02 -19.21 3.64
C HIS A 3 6.52 -17.96 2.94
N ILE A 4 6.18 -16.78 3.47
CA ILE A 4 6.60 -15.51 2.90
C ILE A 4 7.04 -14.59 4.03
N LEU A 5 8.29 -14.10 3.98
CA LEU A 5 8.89 -13.19 4.96
C LEU A 5 8.72 -13.68 6.42
N GLY A 6 8.85 -14.99 6.64
CA GLY A 6 8.71 -15.60 7.97
C GLY A 6 7.27 -15.80 8.48
N VAL A 7 6.26 -15.43 7.69
CA VAL A 7 4.84 -15.64 8.02
C VAL A 7 4.29 -16.86 7.31
N ASN A 8 3.56 -17.69 8.06
CA ASN A 8 2.95 -18.93 7.57
C ASN A 8 1.52 -18.67 7.07
N LEU A 9 1.35 -18.73 5.75
CA LEU A 9 0.06 -18.58 5.09
C LEU A 9 -0.56 -19.97 4.85
N ARG A 10 -1.78 -20.16 5.35
CA ARG A 10 -2.54 -21.40 5.15
C ARG A 10 -3.01 -21.47 3.71
N ASP A 11 -2.90 -22.65 3.12
CA ASP A 11 -3.24 -22.93 1.71
C ASP A 11 -4.71 -22.69 1.37
N THR A 12 -5.59 -22.88 2.35
CA THR A 12 -7.03 -22.70 2.20
C THR A 12 -7.44 -21.24 2.11
N HIS A 13 -6.62 -20.31 2.59
CA HIS A 13 -6.98 -18.90 2.65
C HIS A 13 -7.01 -18.30 1.24
N VAL A 14 -8.06 -17.52 0.99
CA VAL A 14 -8.20 -16.70 -0.21
C VAL A 14 -7.25 -15.49 -0.14
N ALA A 15 -6.77 -15.06 -1.31
CA ALA A 15 -6.02 -13.82 -1.46
C ALA A 15 -6.88 -12.56 -1.21
N ARG A 16 -8.21 -12.59 -1.47
CA ARG A 16 -9.15 -11.47 -1.27
C ARG A 16 -10.58 -11.92 -0.90
N LYS A 17 -11.43 -10.96 -0.47
CA LYS A 17 -12.85 -11.11 -0.14
C LYS A 17 -13.68 -11.59 -1.34
N GLY A 18 -14.27 -12.78 -1.25
CA GLY A 18 -15.46 -13.18 -2.02
C GLY A 18 -16.74 -12.77 -1.28
N GLU A 19 -17.82 -12.53 -2.02
CA GLU A 19 -19.07 -11.91 -1.56
C GLU A 19 -19.88 -12.71 -0.52
N LEU A 20 -19.49 -13.94 -0.20
CA LEU A 20 -20.24 -14.81 0.72
C LEU A 20 -19.45 -15.11 2.00
N LEU A 21 -20.08 -14.72 3.11
CA LEU A 21 -19.74 -14.95 4.51
C LEU A 21 -19.07 -16.30 4.77
N THR A 22 -17.74 -16.29 4.95
CA THR A 22 -17.10 -17.12 5.97
C THR A 22 -16.05 -16.26 6.67
N GLN A 23 -16.14 -16.23 7.99
CA GLN A 23 -15.13 -15.62 8.84
C GLN A 23 -13.78 -16.31 8.54
N GLN A 24 -12.71 -15.51 8.37
CA GLN A 24 -11.29 -15.92 8.41
C GLN A 24 -10.59 -16.43 7.13
N GLN A 25 -10.61 -15.74 5.99
CA GLN A 25 -9.67 -16.07 4.90
C GLN A 25 -9.07 -14.84 4.20
N PHE A 26 -8.22 -14.11 4.93
CA PHE A 26 -7.35 -13.07 4.38
C PHE A 26 -5.91 -13.45 4.64
N ALA A 27 -5.23 -14.00 3.65
CA ALA A 27 -3.82 -14.38 3.81
C ALA A 27 -2.91 -13.15 3.97
N LEU A 28 -3.12 -12.10 3.17
CA LEU A 28 -2.24 -10.92 3.18
C LEU A 28 -2.43 -10.00 4.39
N THR A 29 -3.62 -9.96 5.00
CA THR A 29 -3.82 -9.14 6.21
C THR A 29 -3.22 -9.77 7.47
N LYS A 30 -2.64 -10.97 7.36
CA LYS A 30 -1.82 -11.52 8.45
C LYS A 30 -0.53 -10.73 8.62
N PHE A 31 -0.03 -10.11 7.56
CA PHE A 31 1.12 -9.24 7.63
C PHE A 31 0.77 -7.94 8.36
N TYR A 32 1.53 -7.63 9.41
CA TYR A 32 1.40 -6.37 10.12
C TYR A 32 1.69 -5.19 9.19
N GLY A 33 0.77 -4.23 9.13
CA GLY A 33 0.83 -3.08 8.22
C GLY A 33 0.04 -3.26 6.93
N ILE A 34 -0.46 -4.47 6.61
CA ILE A 34 -1.31 -4.71 5.44
C ILE A 34 -2.78 -4.81 5.86
N GLY A 35 -3.56 -3.80 5.48
CA GLY A 35 -5.02 -3.79 5.59
C GLY A 35 -5.73 -4.35 4.36
N GLN A 36 -7.06 -4.33 4.38
CA GLN A 36 -7.90 -4.84 3.29
C GLN A 36 -7.68 -4.08 1.97
N GLN A 37 -7.64 -2.75 2.04
CA GLN A 37 -7.50 -1.89 0.85
C GLN A 37 -6.12 -2.03 0.21
N THR A 38 -5.07 -2.13 1.03
CA THR A 38 -3.70 -2.34 0.56
C THR A 38 -3.54 -3.73 -0.05
N ALA A 39 -4.11 -4.77 0.58
CA ALA A 39 -4.12 -6.12 0.04
C ALA A 39 -4.86 -6.19 -1.30
N HIS A 40 -6.02 -5.53 -1.42
CA HIS A 40 -6.75 -5.44 -2.68
C HIS A 40 -5.88 -4.85 -3.79
N ARG A 41 -5.26 -3.68 -3.54
CA ARG A 41 -4.37 -3.03 -4.51
C ARG A 41 -3.17 -3.92 -4.87
N LEU A 42 -2.59 -4.61 -3.89
CA LEU A 42 -1.47 -5.52 -4.11
C LEU A 42 -1.85 -6.70 -5.02
N CYS A 43 -2.99 -7.35 -4.76
CA CYS A 43 -3.48 -8.42 -5.63
C CYS A 43 -3.77 -7.92 -7.06
N ALA A 44 -4.34 -6.72 -7.20
CA ALA A 44 -4.60 -6.13 -8.52
C ALA A 44 -3.28 -5.89 -9.29
N ARG A 45 -2.25 -5.42 -8.59
CA ARG A 45 -0.93 -5.13 -9.15
C ARG A 45 -0.17 -6.40 -9.56
N LEU A 46 -0.29 -7.46 -8.78
CA LEU A 46 0.33 -8.77 -9.05
C LEU A 46 -0.54 -9.68 -9.94
N GLN A 47 -1.65 -9.15 -10.48
CA GLN A 47 -2.59 -9.88 -11.32
C GLN A 47 -3.13 -11.16 -10.65
N ILE A 48 -3.31 -11.12 -9.33
CA ILE A 48 -3.87 -12.21 -8.55
C ILE A 48 -5.38 -12.00 -8.46
N HIS A 49 -6.14 -13.00 -8.90
CA HIS A 49 -7.59 -12.97 -8.83
C HIS A 49 -8.10 -13.04 -7.37
N ASP A 50 -9.21 -12.36 -7.13
CA ASP A 50 -9.78 -12.12 -5.81
C ASP A 50 -10.15 -13.39 -5.07
N LYS A 51 -10.71 -14.35 -5.81
CA LYS A 51 -11.16 -15.65 -5.30
C LYS A 51 -10.06 -16.72 -5.30
N CYS A 52 -8.85 -16.38 -5.77
CA CYS A 52 -7.73 -17.32 -5.82
C CYS A 52 -7.28 -17.69 -4.40
N LYS A 53 -7.05 -18.98 -4.14
CA LYS A 53 -6.51 -19.47 -2.87
C LYS A 53 -4.99 -19.50 -2.92
N MET A 54 -4.35 -19.48 -1.75
CA MET A 54 -2.88 -19.52 -1.65
C MET A 54 -2.27 -20.77 -2.29
N LYS A 55 -2.97 -21.90 -2.28
CA LYS A 55 -2.55 -23.12 -2.98
C LYS A 55 -2.56 -23.04 -4.51
N ASP A 56 -3.41 -22.18 -5.07
CA ASP A 56 -3.62 -22.07 -6.51
C ASP A 56 -2.69 -21.00 -7.11
N LEU A 57 -1.83 -20.38 -6.28
CA LEU A 57 -0.90 -19.35 -6.67
C LEU A 57 0.31 -19.96 -7.38
N SER A 58 0.65 -19.43 -8.55
CA SER A 58 1.85 -19.87 -9.28
C SER A 58 3.12 -19.55 -8.47
N PRO A 59 4.18 -20.38 -8.53
CA PRO A 59 5.46 -20.07 -7.91
C PRO A 59 6.01 -18.70 -8.33
N TYR A 60 5.77 -18.28 -9.57
CA TYR A 60 6.13 -16.95 -10.05
C TYR A 60 5.39 -15.85 -9.29
N GLN A 61 4.09 -16.02 -9.07
CA GLN A 61 3.27 -15.05 -8.32
C GLN A 61 3.68 -14.99 -6.85
N VAL A 62 4.05 -16.12 -6.24
CA VAL A 62 4.60 -16.17 -4.87
C VAL A 62 5.92 -15.38 -4.80
N THR A 63 6.85 -15.61 -5.74
CA THR A 63 8.13 -14.91 -5.81
C THR A 63 7.94 -13.42 -6.07
N ALA A 64 7.04 -13.04 -6.98
CA ALA A 64 6.70 -11.64 -7.26
C ALA A 64 6.10 -10.95 -6.02
N LEU A 65 5.23 -11.65 -5.29
CA LEU A 65 4.67 -11.14 -4.04
C LEU A 65 5.73 -10.97 -2.95
N ALA A 66 6.62 -11.95 -2.77
CA ALA A 66 7.70 -11.87 -1.80
C ALA A 66 8.69 -10.74 -2.13
N SER A 67 9.11 -10.64 -3.40
CA SER A 67 9.97 -9.56 -3.91
C SER A 67 9.34 -8.18 -3.66
N PHE A 68 8.04 -8.04 -3.97
CA PHE A 68 7.31 -6.81 -3.74
C PHE A 68 7.24 -6.44 -2.25
N LEU A 69 6.87 -7.39 -1.39
CA LEU A 69 6.76 -7.14 0.06
C LEU A 69 8.12 -6.83 0.70
N SER A 70 9.21 -7.37 0.15
CA SER A 70 10.57 -7.08 0.63
C SER A 70 11.08 -5.71 0.21
N SER A 71 10.65 -5.20 -0.96
CA SER A 71 11.12 -3.91 -1.50
C SER A 71 10.06 -3.25 -2.38
N PRO A 72 9.01 -2.66 -1.79
CA PRO A 72 7.89 -2.09 -2.54
C PRO A 72 8.31 -0.89 -3.41
N SER A 73 9.31 -0.12 -2.96
CA SER A 73 9.82 1.06 -3.67
C SER A 73 10.44 0.75 -5.04
N THR A 74 10.95 -0.47 -5.21
CA THR A 74 11.64 -0.93 -6.43
C THR A 74 10.65 -1.31 -7.55
N SER A 75 9.40 -1.55 -7.19
CA SER A 75 8.39 -1.99 -8.16
C SER A 75 7.98 -0.86 -9.13
N LEU A 76 8.06 -1.12 -10.44
CA LEU A 76 7.66 -0.14 -11.46
C LEU A 76 6.16 0.14 -11.37
N PRO A 77 5.70 1.40 -11.23
CA PRO A 77 4.28 1.70 -11.13
C PRO A 77 3.53 1.16 -12.36
N PRO A 78 2.26 0.76 -12.22
CA PRO A 78 1.52 0.24 -13.35
C PRO A 78 1.44 1.31 -14.45
N PRO A 79 1.63 0.95 -15.73
CA PRO A 79 1.55 1.91 -16.82
C PRO A 79 0.15 2.54 -16.83
N ARG A 80 0.09 3.87 -16.75
CA ARG A 80 -1.16 4.61 -16.91
C ARG A 80 -1.36 4.86 -18.39
N TYR A 81 -2.26 4.09 -19.00
CA TYR A 81 -2.81 4.45 -20.29
C TYR A 81 -3.86 5.55 -20.06
N PRO A 82 -3.81 6.68 -20.79
CA PRO A 82 -4.91 7.63 -20.73
C PRO A 82 -6.18 6.89 -21.11
N LEU A 83 -7.25 7.08 -20.33
CA LEU A 83 -8.57 6.65 -20.80
C LEU A 83 -8.87 7.45 -22.06
N ALA A 84 -9.47 6.78 -23.05
CA ALA A 84 -10.00 7.46 -24.21
C ALA A 84 -10.96 8.57 -23.75
N GLU A 85 -10.84 9.76 -24.33
CA GLU A 85 -11.81 10.83 -24.07
C GLU A 85 -13.20 10.41 -24.60
N PRO A 86 -14.31 10.91 -24.06
CA PRO A 86 -15.66 10.49 -24.46
C PRO A 86 -15.91 10.62 -25.97
N ASP A 87 -15.26 11.59 -26.61
CA ASP A 87 -15.36 11.88 -28.04
C ASP A 87 -14.27 11.19 -28.88
N PHE A 88 -13.60 10.17 -28.33
CA PHE A 88 -12.53 9.47 -29.03
C PHE A 88 -13.08 8.69 -30.23
N VAL A 89 -12.70 9.14 -31.43
CA VAL A 89 -12.93 8.43 -32.68
C VAL A 89 -11.65 7.68 -33.05
N PRO A 90 -11.70 6.35 -33.27
CA PRO A 90 -10.52 5.60 -33.66
C PRO A 90 -9.98 6.12 -35.00
N PRO A 91 -8.64 6.19 -35.16
CA PRO A 91 -8.06 6.63 -36.41
C PRO A 91 -8.47 5.69 -37.55
N PRO A 92 -8.71 6.21 -38.77
CA PRO A 92 -9.11 5.40 -39.91
C PRO A 92 -8.00 4.39 -40.28
N PRO A 93 -8.38 3.22 -40.83
CA PRO A 93 -7.45 2.10 -41.05
C PRO A 93 -6.33 2.40 -42.06
N ASN A 94 -6.48 3.44 -42.89
CA ASN A 94 -5.50 3.82 -43.92
C ASN A 94 -4.37 4.71 -43.38
N ARG A 95 -4.36 5.04 -42.08
CA ARG A 95 -3.36 5.95 -41.50
C ARG A 95 -2.10 5.19 -41.08
N SER A 96 -0.93 5.75 -41.36
CA SER A 96 0.34 5.11 -40.98
C SER A 96 0.52 5.08 -39.46
N ILE A 97 1.08 3.99 -38.93
CA ILE A 97 1.35 3.82 -37.49
C ILE A 97 2.33 4.88 -36.98
N GLN A 98 3.29 5.29 -37.82
CA GLN A 98 4.29 6.29 -37.46
C GLN A 98 3.66 7.66 -37.23
N ASP A 99 2.69 8.05 -38.07
CA ASP A 99 1.99 9.33 -37.92
C ASP A 99 1.16 9.36 -36.62
N ILE A 100 0.50 8.26 -36.29
CA ILE A 100 -0.27 8.10 -35.03
C ILE A 100 0.68 8.20 -33.83
N GLN A 101 1.85 7.54 -33.90
CA GLN A 101 2.86 7.59 -32.83
C GLN A 101 3.42 9.00 -32.65
N ASN A 102 3.69 9.71 -33.75
CA ASN A 102 4.20 11.08 -33.73
C ASN A 102 3.18 12.06 -33.16
N GLU A 103 1.91 11.94 -33.54
CA GLU A 103 0.82 12.74 -32.99
C GLU A 103 0.64 12.50 -31.49
N PHE A 104 0.68 11.23 -31.05
CA PHE A 104 0.64 10.89 -29.63
C PHE A 104 1.81 11.50 -28.86
N ASN A 105 3.03 11.40 -29.39
CA ASN A 105 4.23 11.98 -28.79
C ASN A 105 4.14 13.51 -28.72
N ALA A 106 3.63 14.17 -29.77
CA ALA A 106 3.43 15.62 -29.82
C ALA A 106 2.41 16.09 -28.77
N LEU A 107 1.26 15.41 -28.66
CA LEU A 107 0.25 15.68 -27.62
C LEU A 107 0.82 15.51 -26.22
N ARG A 108 1.64 14.47 -25.99
CA ARG A 108 2.29 14.20 -24.71
C ARG A 108 3.30 15.30 -24.37
N ALA A 109 4.11 15.73 -25.34
CA ALA A 109 5.06 16.83 -25.19
C ALA A 109 4.34 18.15 -24.83
N ALA A 110 3.23 18.46 -25.51
CA ALA A 110 2.42 19.64 -25.21
C ALA A 110 1.78 19.59 -23.80
N ARG A 111 1.31 18.41 -23.35
CA ARG A 111 0.80 18.21 -21.98
C ARG A 111 1.91 18.42 -20.94
N GLU A 112 3.10 17.86 -21.16
CA GLU A 112 4.26 18.06 -20.27
C GLU A 112 4.72 19.52 -20.23
N GLU A 113 4.71 20.23 -21.36
CA GLU A 113 5.02 21.66 -21.41
C GLU A 113 4.00 22.49 -20.60
N LYS A 114 2.70 22.24 -20.77
CA LYS A 114 1.64 22.88 -19.97
C LYS A 114 1.81 22.59 -18.47
N LYS A 115 2.18 21.37 -18.12
CA LYS A 115 2.44 20.93 -16.75
C LYS A 115 3.66 21.64 -16.16
N LEU A 116 4.74 21.81 -16.94
CA LEU A 116 5.94 22.55 -16.55
C LEU A 116 5.63 24.04 -16.36
N LYS A 117 4.87 24.65 -17.29
CA LYS A 117 4.39 26.03 -17.15
C LYS A 117 3.57 26.19 -15.87
N ARG A 118 2.59 25.30 -15.62
CA ARG A 118 1.80 25.31 -14.38
C ARG A 118 2.68 25.19 -13.14
N ALA A 119 3.67 24.30 -13.16
CA ALA A 119 4.61 24.11 -12.05
C ALA A 119 5.44 25.36 -11.74
N LYS A 120 5.89 26.10 -12.78
CA LYS A 120 6.61 27.37 -12.62
C LYS A 120 5.76 28.41 -11.87
N TYR A 121 4.47 28.53 -12.18
CA TYR A 121 3.58 29.48 -11.50
C TYR A 121 3.18 29.04 -10.10
N THR A 122 2.94 27.74 -9.88
CA THR A 122 2.49 27.25 -8.58
C THR A 122 3.62 27.03 -7.57
N GLY A 123 4.90 27.04 -8.00
CA GLY A 123 6.07 26.72 -7.16
C GLY A 123 6.15 25.25 -6.70
N VAL A 124 5.09 24.48 -6.90
CA VAL A 124 4.98 23.06 -6.54
C VAL A 124 5.21 22.21 -7.78
N ALA A 125 6.28 21.41 -7.77
CA ALA A 125 6.51 20.40 -8.81
C ALA A 125 5.31 19.44 -8.89
N PRO A 126 4.90 19.00 -10.10
CA PRO A 126 3.79 18.08 -10.25
C PRO A 126 4.16 16.77 -9.54
N LYS A 127 3.45 16.44 -8.46
CA LYS A 127 3.69 15.20 -7.72
C LYS A 127 3.53 14.04 -8.71
N PRO A 128 4.55 13.17 -8.92
CA PRO A 128 4.30 11.91 -9.59
C PRO A 128 3.20 11.23 -8.80
N SER A 129 2.19 10.73 -9.51
CA SER A 129 1.04 10.12 -8.86
C SER A 129 1.53 9.13 -7.81
N PRO A 130 1.22 9.31 -6.52
CA PRO A 130 1.76 8.46 -5.49
C PRO A 130 1.12 7.10 -5.69
N ASP A 131 1.88 6.13 -6.19
CA ASP A 131 1.47 4.74 -6.05
C ASP A 131 1.36 4.50 -4.54
N PRO A 132 0.14 4.25 -4.00
CA PRO A 132 -0.06 4.13 -2.57
C PRO A 132 0.68 2.94 -1.97
N LEU A 133 1.19 2.02 -2.80
CA LEU A 133 1.94 0.87 -2.36
C LEU A 133 3.46 1.09 -2.36
N LYS A 134 3.96 2.20 -2.91
CA LYS A 134 5.41 2.43 -3.06
C LYS A 134 6.14 2.51 -1.72
N ASP A 135 5.57 3.26 -0.78
CA ASP A 135 6.18 3.53 0.54
C ASP A 135 5.62 2.60 1.63
N LEU A 136 5.13 1.41 1.25
CA LEU A 136 4.52 0.47 2.17
C LEU A 136 5.56 -0.08 3.15
N LYS A 137 5.32 0.08 4.46
CA LYS A 137 6.16 -0.49 5.52
C LYS A 137 5.42 -1.63 6.19
N ILE A 138 6.09 -2.76 6.36
CA ILE A 138 5.48 -4.03 6.80
C ILE A 138 6.31 -4.63 7.94
N GLU A 139 5.66 -5.43 8.79
CA GLU A 139 6.26 -6.23 9.87
C GLU A 139 7.32 -5.47 10.67
N SER A 140 8.57 -5.96 10.68
CA SER A 140 9.66 -5.50 11.54
C SER A 140 10.00 -4.03 11.35
N GLU A 141 9.93 -3.52 10.12
CA GLU A 141 10.26 -2.12 9.83
C GLU A 141 9.19 -1.17 10.38
N LEU A 142 7.91 -1.46 10.10
CA LEU A 142 6.80 -0.64 10.62
C LEU A 142 6.77 -0.65 12.15
N ARG A 143 6.98 -1.83 12.71
CA ARG A 143 7.15 -2.09 14.14
C ARG A 143 8.26 -1.23 14.73
N ARG A 144 9.48 -1.33 14.20
CA ARG A 144 10.65 -0.56 14.64
C ARG A 144 10.36 0.93 14.66
N ILE A 145 9.79 1.48 13.58
CA ILE A 145 9.45 2.91 13.49
C ILE A 145 8.47 3.32 14.59
N ILE A 146 7.46 2.49 14.89
CA ILE A 146 6.52 2.78 15.98
C ILE A 146 7.23 2.77 17.33
N ARG A 147 8.12 1.80 17.59
CA ARG A 147 8.95 1.74 18.80
C ARG A 147 9.82 2.99 18.94
N ASP A 148 10.52 3.36 17.87
CA ASP A 148 11.42 4.52 17.85
C ASP A 148 10.66 5.83 18.08
N ASN A 149 9.49 5.98 17.45
CA ASN A 149 8.61 7.14 17.67
C ASN A 149 8.12 7.23 19.13
N ILE A 150 7.70 6.11 19.73
CA ILE A 150 7.28 6.09 21.14
C ILE A 150 8.48 6.36 22.07
N GLY A 151 9.64 5.77 21.79
CA GLY A 151 10.88 5.99 22.52
C GLY A 151 11.29 7.47 22.51
N HIS A 152 11.26 8.09 21.33
CA HIS A 152 11.55 9.51 21.17
C HIS A 152 10.57 10.40 21.96
N GLN A 153 9.27 10.11 21.93
CA GLN A 153 8.27 10.85 22.73
C GLN A 153 8.51 10.71 24.24
N ARG A 154 8.97 9.54 24.70
CA ARG A 154 9.35 9.32 26.11
C ARG A 154 10.60 10.10 26.48
N MET A 155 11.63 10.11 25.63
CA MET A 155 12.88 10.85 25.85
C MET A 155 12.65 12.36 25.94
N ILE A 156 11.81 12.92 25.07
CA ILE A 156 11.44 14.35 25.11
C ILE A 156 10.68 14.70 26.40
N GLY A 157 9.97 13.74 27.01
CA GLY A 157 9.11 14.00 28.16
C GLY A 157 7.76 14.63 27.80
N SER A 158 7.30 14.47 26.56
CA SER A 158 5.99 14.99 26.13
C SER A 158 4.84 14.34 26.91
N TYR A 159 3.66 14.97 26.91
CA TYR A 159 2.46 14.38 27.53
C TYR A 159 2.20 12.96 27.00
N VAL A 160 2.32 12.76 25.68
CA VAL A 160 2.18 11.45 25.03
C VAL A 160 3.20 10.44 25.55
N GLY A 161 4.47 10.85 25.65
CA GLY A 161 5.54 10.02 26.20
C GLY A 161 5.29 9.57 27.63
N ARG A 162 4.87 10.50 28.51
CA ARG A 162 4.52 10.17 29.91
C ARG A 162 3.36 9.18 30.00
N ARG A 163 2.32 9.35 29.16
CA ARG A 163 1.18 8.43 29.12
C ARG A 163 1.58 7.03 28.65
N HIS A 164 2.44 6.92 27.64
CA HIS A 164 3.01 5.63 27.21
C HIS A 164 3.89 5.00 28.29
N ALA A 165 4.72 5.77 29.01
CA ALA A 165 5.53 5.25 30.12
C ALA A 165 4.65 4.69 31.26
N MET A 166 3.51 5.33 31.53
CA MET A 166 2.52 4.87 32.52
C MET A 166 1.56 3.79 31.98
N HIS A 167 1.74 3.35 30.72
CA HIS A 167 0.86 2.39 30.05
C HIS A 167 -0.62 2.83 29.99
N LEU A 168 -0.86 4.15 29.95
CA LEU A 168 -2.19 4.75 29.90
C LEU A 168 -2.61 5.10 28.47
N PRO A 169 -3.93 5.16 28.18
CA PRO A 169 -4.43 5.71 26.92
C PRO A 169 -3.96 7.15 26.70
N VAL A 170 -3.62 7.50 25.46
CA VAL A 170 -2.99 8.79 25.12
C VAL A 170 -4.01 9.86 24.69
N ARG A 171 -5.07 9.46 23.99
CA ARG A 171 -6.04 10.37 23.33
C ARG A 171 -7.09 10.98 24.27
N GLY A 172 -6.75 11.26 25.53
CA GLY A 172 -7.66 11.90 26.48
C GLY A 172 -8.82 11.04 27.00
N GLN A 173 -8.74 9.72 26.83
CA GLN A 173 -9.75 8.80 27.37
C GLN A 173 -9.72 8.80 28.91
N ASN A 174 -10.89 8.63 29.54
CA ASN A 174 -11.02 8.56 31.00
C ASN A 174 -10.30 7.32 31.56
N THR A 175 -9.37 7.54 32.48
CA THR A 175 -8.53 6.49 33.09
C THR A 175 -8.94 6.08 34.49
N GLN A 176 -9.97 6.71 35.06
CA GLN A 176 -10.44 6.41 36.42
C GLN A 176 -11.05 5.01 36.51
N SER A 177 -11.90 4.63 35.55
CA SER A 177 -12.60 3.32 35.53
C SER A 177 -12.02 2.34 34.50
N ASN A 178 -11.59 2.81 33.34
CA ASN A 178 -11.38 1.96 32.15
C ASN A 178 -9.90 1.76 31.73
N ALA A 179 -8.95 2.00 32.63
CA ALA A 179 -7.51 1.92 32.30
C ALA A 179 -6.89 0.51 32.38
N LYS A 180 -7.56 -0.48 33.00
CA LYS A 180 -6.95 -1.79 33.29
C LYS A 180 -6.44 -2.51 32.04
N THR A 181 -7.25 -2.58 30.99
CA THR A 181 -6.88 -3.24 29.72
C THR A 181 -5.72 -2.52 29.03
N ALA A 182 -5.73 -1.18 29.03
CA ALA A 182 -4.65 -0.39 28.44
C ALA A 182 -3.33 -0.61 29.19
N LYS A 183 -3.36 -0.63 30.53
CA LYS A 183 -2.17 -0.92 31.35
C LYS A 183 -1.56 -2.29 31.04
N LYS A 184 -2.40 -3.31 30.83
CA LYS A 184 -1.96 -4.66 30.45
C LYS A 184 -1.40 -4.71 29.02
N LEU A 185 -2.01 -3.99 28.08
CA LEU A 185 -1.79 -4.16 26.64
C LEU A 185 -0.90 -3.08 25.99
N ASN A 186 -0.59 -1.98 26.66
CA ASN A 186 0.18 -0.86 26.10
C ASN A 186 1.65 -0.96 26.49
N GLN A 187 2.26 -2.12 26.26
CA GLN A 187 3.69 -2.38 26.48
C GLN A 187 4.47 -2.13 25.19
N LEU A 188 5.70 -1.64 25.31
CA LEU A 188 6.58 -1.36 24.16
C LEU A 188 6.99 -2.64 23.41
N ASP A 189 7.22 -3.73 24.15
CA ASP A 189 7.70 -5.01 23.62
C ASP A 189 6.56 -6.02 23.41
N ARG A 190 5.32 -5.54 23.24
CA ARG A 190 4.14 -6.43 23.11
C ARG A 190 4.19 -7.34 21.88
N TRP A 191 5.10 -7.12 20.95
CA TRP A 191 5.08 -7.76 19.65
C TRP A 191 6.48 -8.03 19.10
#